data_AF-A0A3B8VBF2-F1
#
_entry.id   AF-A0A3B8VBF2-F1
#
_cell.length_a   1.000
_cell.length_b   1.000
_cell.length_c   1.000
_cell.angle_alpha   90.00
_cell.angle_beta   90.00
_cell.angle_gamma   90.00
#
_symmetry.space_group_name_H-M   'P 1'
#
loop_
_entity.id
_entity.type
_entity.pdbx_description
1 polymer ?
#
loop_
_entity_poly.entity_id
_entity_poly.type
_entity_poly.pdbx_seq_one_letter_code
_entity_poly.pdbx_strand_id
1 'polypeptide(L)'
;TVFVERTNWLNNVGIIDEFHRSFSWTVLISSLWLLWYIRKNSIMGYIQKLNFWIFLMIIGQVVIGIVLAYFGMPAIFQVLHLVGSAILISMILLQFFSLRDSKVN
;
A
#
# COMPACT_ATOMS: atom_id res chain seq x y z
N THR A 1 -6.06 -10.19 33.74
CA THR A 1 -5.31 -10.02 32.48
C THR A 1 -4.98 -8.53 32.34
N VAL A 2 -3.74 -8.17 32.06
CA VAL A 2 -3.37 -6.76 31.85
C VAL A 2 -3.88 -6.36 30.47
N PHE A 3 -4.88 -5.48 30.42
CA PHE A 3 -5.35 -4.91 29.16
C PHE A 3 -4.44 -3.75 28.77
N VAL A 4 -3.83 -3.83 27.60
CA VAL A 4 -3.03 -2.73 27.05
C VAL A 4 -3.99 -1.74 26.38
N GLU A 5 -3.93 -0.47 26.79
CA GLU A 5 -4.68 0.60 26.11
C GLU A 5 -4.28 0.69 24.64
N ARG A 6 -5.27 0.92 23.76
CA ARG A 6 -5.09 0.98 22.29
C ARG A 6 -4.02 1.99 21.85
N THR A 7 -3.96 3.11 22.54
CA THR A 7 -2.95 4.16 22.36
C THR A 7 -1.52 3.65 22.57
N ASN A 8 -1.34 2.61 23.39
CA ASN A 8 -0.07 1.98 23.70
C ASN A 8 0.20 0.72 22.87
N TRP A 9 -0.70 0.29 21.97
CA TRP A 9 -0.49 -0.93 21.19
C TRP A 9 0.77 -0.84 20.32
N LEU A 10 1.02 0.31 19.71
CA LEU A 10 2.20 0.52 18.87
C LEU A 10 3.51 0.32 19.65
N ASN A 11 3.56 0.80 20.91
CA ASN A 11 4.73 0.68 21.79
C ASN A 11 5.09 -0.79 22.10
N ASN A 12 4.13 -1.71 21.95
CA ASN A 12 4.34 -3.14 22.18
C ASN A 12 4.77 -3.92 20.93
N VAL A 13 4.71 -3.31 19.74
CA VAL A 13 5.13 -3.95 18.48
C VAL A 13 6.65 -3.98 18.34
N GLY A 14 7.34 -2.99 18.94
CA GLY A 14 8.80 -2.88 18.89
C GLY A 14 9.33 -2.64 17.48
N ILE A 15 10.45 -3.29 17.15
CA ILE A 15 11.21 -3.04 15.90
C ILE A 15 10.42 -3.33 14.61
N ILE A 16 9.36 -4.14 14.68
CA ILE A 16 8.54 -4.51 13.52
C ILE A 16 7.85 -3.27 12.91
N ASP A 17 7.42 -2.31 13.74
CA ASP A 17 6.81 -1.06 13.28
C ASP A 17 7.81 -0.22 12.46
N GLU A 18 9.05 -0.15 12.92
CA GLU A 18 10.11 0.58 12.21
C GLU A 18 10.46 -0.05 10.85
N PHE A 19 10.59 -1.38 10.80
CA PHE A 19 10.78 -2.09 9.54
C PHE A 19 9.59 -1.93 8.59
N HIS A 20 8.36 -1.98 9.10
CA HIS A 20 7.16 -1.80 8.29
C HIS A 20 7.10 -0.40 7.65
N ARG A 21 7.36 0.65 8.44
CA ARG A 21 7.37 2.04 7.96
C ARG A 21 8.48 2.28 6.94
N SER A 22 9.68 1.76 7.18
CA SER A 22 10.79 1.89 6.22
C SER A 22 10.50 1.16 4.91
N PHE A 23 9.88 -0.02 4.96
CA PHE A 23 9.49 -0.78 3.77
C PHE A 23 8.43 -0.05 2.90
N SER A 24 7.59 0.80 3.48
CA SER A 24 6.59 1.58 2.73
C SER A 24 7.23 2.48 1.66
N TRP A 25 8.45 2.98 1.90
CA TRP A 25 9.20 3.77 0.93
C TRP A 25 9.59 2.95 -0.29
N THR A 26 10.02 1.70 -0.09
CA THR A 26 10.33 0.79 -1.18
C THR A 26 9.10 0.58 -2.06
N VAL A 27 7.94 0.31 -1.47
CA VAL A 27 6.68 0.12 -2.21
C VAL A 27 6.29 1.38 -2.99
N LEU A 28 6.39 2.56 -2.37
CA LEU A 28 6.07 3.84 -3.00
C LEU A 28 7.01 4.15 -4.18
N ILE A 29 8.32 3.97 -4.00
CA ILE A 29 9.33 4.19 -5.04
C ILE A 29 9.14 3.21 -6.19
N SER A 30 8.91 1.93 -5.91
CA SER A 30 8.64 0.92 -6.93
C SER A 30 7.38 1.24 -7.74
N SER A 31 6.32 1.70 -7.10
CA SER A 31 5.08 2.10 -7.79
C SER A 31 5.28 3.36 -8.64
N LEU A 32 6.02 4.36 -8.14
CA LEU A 32 6.36 5.56 -8.90
C LEU A 32 7.21 5.21 -10.14
N TRP A 33 8.20 4.32 -9.97
CA TRP A 33 9.01 3.83 -11.07
C TRP A 33 8.17 3.09 -12.12
N LEU A 34 7.24 2.22 -11.70
CA LEU A 34 6.30 1.55 -12.61
C LEU A 34 5.40 2.54 -13.35
N LEU A 35 4.93 3.59 -12.67
CA LEU A 35 4.14 4.66 -13.28
C LEU A 35 4.92 5.40 -14.38
N TRP A 36 6.18 5.71 -14.12
CA TRP A 36 7.07 6.28 -15.12
C TRP A 36 7.33 5.32 -16.28
N TYR A 37 7.63 4.05 -15.99
CA TYR A 37 7.93 3.03 -17.00
C TYR A 37 6.75 2.79 -17.95
N ILE A 38 5.54 2.62 -17.42
CA ILE A 38 4.32 2.41 -18.21
C ILE A 38 4.04 3.59 -19.13
N ARG A 39 4.21 4.83 -18.63
CA ARG A 39 4.06 6.05 -19.43
C ARG A 39 5.14 6.16 -20.50
N LYS A 40 6.39 5.86 -20.16
CA LYS A 40 7.54 5.95 -21.08
C LYS A 40 7.44 4.97 -22.25
N ASN A 41 6.87 3.79 -22.03
CA ASN A 41 6.70 2.75 -23.05
C ASN A 41 5.33 2.81 -23.75
N SER A 42 4.56 3.88 -23.57
CA SER A 42 3.24 4.07 -24.18
C SER A 42 2.29 2.88 -23.98
N ILE A 43 2.37 2.22 -22.82
CA ILE A 43 1.41 1.17 -22.44
C ILE A 43 0.11 1.89 -22.09
N MET A 44 -0.89 1.79 -22.98
CA MET A 44 -2.16 2.50 -22.88
C MET A 44 -3.29 1.58 -22.39
N GLY A 45 -4.43 2.18 -22.06
CA GLY A 45 -5.66 1.44 -21.75
C GLY A 45 -5.74 0.98 -20.29
N TYR A 46 -6.24 -0.24 -20.08
CA TYR A 46 -6.59 -0.76 -18.76
C TYR A 46 -5.40 -0.81 -17.79
N ILE A 47 -4.24 -1.28 -18.26
CA ILE A 47 -3.02 -1.44 -17.44
C ILE A 47 -2.53 -0.08 -16.92
N GLN A 48 -2.59 0.96 -17.76
CA GLN A 48 -2.19 2.31 -17.37
C GLN A 48 -3.07 2.87 -16.25
N LYS A 49 -4.40 2.71 -16.40
CA LYS A 49 -5.38 3.15 -15.41
C LYS A 49 -5.21 2.38 -14.10
N LEU A 50 -5.07 1.06 -14.17
CA LEU A 50 -4.88 0.20 -13.00
C LEU A 50 -3.61 0.59 -12.23
N ASN A 51 -2.49 0.81 -12.91
CA ASN A 51 -1.24 1.24 -12.28
C ASN A 51 -1.36 2.61 -11.60
N PHE A 52 -2.08 3.55 -12.21
CA PHE A 52 -2.33 4.86 -11.59
C PHE A 52 -3.16 4.74 -10.31
N TRP A 53 -4.21 3.90 -10.31
CA TRP A 53 -5.02 3.66 -9.12
C TRP A 53 -4.24 2.94 -8.02
N ILE A 54 -3.38 1.98 -8.36
CA ILE A 54 -2.48 1.32 -7.41
C ILE A 54 -1.56 2.35 -6.73
N PHE A 55 -0.95 3.24 -7.52
CA PHE A 55 -0.11 4.31 -6.99
C PHE A 55 -0.86 5.24 -6.02
N LEU A 56 -2.07 5.66 -6.39
CA LEU A 56 -2.91 6.51 -5.53
C LEU A 56 -3.34 5.78 -4.24
N MET A 57 -3.67 4.49 -4.34
CA MET A 57 -4.00 3.66 -3.18
C MET A 57 -2.81 3.50 -2.23
N ILE A 58 -1.58 3.35 -2.75
CA ILE A 58 -0.36 3.31 -1.92
C ILE A 58 -0.18 4.62 -1.15
N ILE A 59 -0.34 5.77 -1.81
CA ILE A 59 -0.29 7.08 -1.13
C ILE A 59 -1.34 7.14 -0.01
N GLY A 60 -2.59 6.73 -0.31
CA GLY A 60 -3.65 6.67 0.69
C GLY A 60 -3.29 5.77 1.89
N GLN A 61 -2.70 4.60 1.64
CA GLN A 61 -2.27 3.69 2.70
C GLN A 61 -1.12 4.24 3.54
N VAL A 62 -0.18 4.96 2.93
CA VAL A 62 0.89 5.66 3.67
C VAL A 62 0.29 6.73 4.59
N VAL A 63 -0.66 7.54 4.10
CA VAL A 63 -1.33 8.56 4.92
C VAL A 63 -2.10 7.90 6.07
N ILE A 64 -2.84 6.82 5.82
CA ILE A 64 -3.54 6.07 6.87
C ILE A 64 -2.54 5.51 7.91
N GLY A 65 -1.40 4.97 7.47
CA GLY A 65 -0.34 4.49 8.35
C GLY A 65 0.25 5.59 9.24
N ILE A 66 0.47 6.79 8.69
CA ILE A 66 0.89 7.98 9.46
C ILE A 66 -0.17 8.32 10.52
N VAL A 67 -1.46 8.32 10.17
CA VAL A 67 -2.52 8.58 11.15
C VAL A 67 -2.48 7.54 12.28
N LEU A 68 -2.30 6.26 11.95
CA LEU A 68 -2.20 5.20 12.96
C LEU A 68 -0.99 5.37 13.89
N ALA A 69 0.14 5.81 13.35
CA ALA A 69 1.39 5.99 14.11
C ALA A 69 1.33 7.18 15.08
N TYR A 70 0.68 8.29 14.69
CA TYR A 70 0.77 9.54 15.45
C TYR A 70 -0.53 9.95 16.17
N PHE A 71 -1.69 9.39 15.84
CA PHE A 71 -2.99 9.80 16.39
C PHE A 71 -3.61 8.75 17.32
N GLY A 72 -2.80 7.97 18.01
CA GLY A 72 -3.26 7.03 19.04
C GLY A 72 -4.03 5.82 18.49
N MET A 73 -3.66 5.36 17.29
CA MET A 73 -4.23 4.19 16.62
C MET A 73 -5.78 4.15 16.57
N PRO A 74 -6.44 5.13 15.90
CA PRO A 74 -7.90 5.15 15.83
C PRO A 74 -8.47 3.88 15.18
N ALA A 75 -9.51 3.29 15.77
CA ALA A 75 -10.02 1.97 15.36
C ALA A 75 -10.46 1.91 13.88
N ILE A 76 -11.10 2.97 13.37
CA ILE A 76 -11.56 3.05 11.99
C ILE A 76 -10.37 3.00 11.02
N PHE A 77 -9.31 3.76 11.31
CA PHE A 77 -8.12 3.80 10.47
C PHE A 77 -7.39 2.45 10.45
N GLN A 78 -7.48 1.67 11.53
CA GLN A 78 -6.88 0.33 11.57
C GLN A 78 -7.59 -0.61 10.60
N VAL A 79 -8.93 -0.58 10.57
CA VAL A 79 -9.73 -1.36 9.62
C VAL A 79 -9.46 -0.90 8.19
N LEU A 80 -9.45 0.41 7.95
CA LEU A 80 -9.17 0.97 6.63
C LEU A 80 -7.77 0.61 6.12
N HIS A 81 -6.79 0.56 7.01
CA HIS A 81 -5.41 0.19 6.64
C HIS A 81 -5.32 -1.27 6.21
N LEU A 82 -5.91 -2.18 6.99
CA LEU A 82 -5.85 -3.62 6.72
C LEU A 82 -6.67 -4.00 5.48
N VAL A 83 -7.92 -3.54 5.41
CA VAL A 83 -8.80 -3.82 4.26
C VAL A 83 -8.24 -3.17 3.00
N GLY A 84 -7.79 -1.92 3.09
CA GLY A 84 -7.19 -1.23 1.96
C GLY A 84 -5.89 -1.88 1.48
N SER A 85 -5.07 -2.41 2.39
CA SER A 85 -3.88 -3.20 2.04
C SER A 85 -4.25 -4.51 1.34
N ALA A 86 -5.28 -5.23 1.79
CA ALA A 86 -5.76 -6.45 1.12
C ALA A 86 -6.27 -6.18 -0.30
N ILE A 87 -7.01 -5.08 -0.48
CA ILE A 87 -7.46 -4.62 -1.81
C ILE A 87 -6.25 -4.25 -2.67
N LEU A 88 -5.29 -3.50 -2.13
CA LEU A 88 -4.09 -3.09 -2.85
C LEU A 88 -3.28 -4.30 -3.34
N ILE A 89 -3.06 -5.31 -2.49
CA ILE A 89 -2.40 -6.56 -2.88
C ILE A 89 -3.16 -7.23 -4.03
N SER A 90 -4.49 -7.28 -3.94
CA SER A 90 -5.34 -7.86 -4.99
C SER A 90 -5.23 -7.09 -6.32
N MET A 91 -5.17 -5.76 -6.27
CA MET A 91 -4.96 -4.92 -7.47
C MET A 91 -3.59 -5.14 -8.10
N ILE A 92 -2.53 -5.26 -7.29
CA ILE A 92 -1.17 -5.57 -7.77
C ILE A 92 -1.13 -6.95 -8.44
N LEU A 93 -1.77 -7.96 -7.85
CA LEU A 93 -1.89 -9.30 -8.45
C LEU A 93 -2.65 -9.25 -9.78
N LEU A 94 -3.75 -8.51 -9.83
CA LEU A 94 -4.52 -8.31 -11.07
C LEU A 94 -3.67 -7.63 -12.14
N GLN A 95 -2.86 -6.64 -11.78
CA GLN A 95 -1.93 -5.98 -12.69
C GLN A 95 -0.88 -6.96 -13.23
N PHE A 96 -0.31 -7.79 -12.36
CA PHE A 96 0.66 -8.81 -12.74
C PHE A 96 0.08 -9.80 -13.77
N PHE A 97 -1.13 -10.31 -13.52
CA PHE A 97 -1.80 -11.20 -14.48
C PHE A 97 -2.15 -10.50 -15.79
N SER A 98 -2.60 -9.25 -15.73
CA SER A 98 -2.92 -8.46 -16.94
C SER A 98 -1.69 -8.22 -17.82
N LEU A 99 -0.54 -7.93 -17.20
CA LEU A 99 0.74 -7.76 -17.90
C LEU A 99 1.29 -9.07 -18.49
N ARG A 100 0.98 -10.20 -17.84
CA ARG A 100 1.36 -11.52 -18.35
C ARG A 100 0.52 -11.90 -19.57
N ASP A 101 -0.80 -11.71 -19.48
CA ASP A 101 -1.73 -12.00 -20.57
C ASP A 101 -1.44 -11.15 -21.82
N SER A 102 -1.13 -9.86 -21.63
CA SER A 102 -0.76 -8.97 -22.74
C SER A 102 0.54 -9.32 -23.45
N LYS A 103 1.38 -10.21 -22.89
CA LYS A 103 2.61 -10.69 -23.54
C LYS A 103 2.41 -12.00 -24.30
N VAL A 104 1.34 -12.72 -24.00
CA VAL A 104 1.03 -14.04 -24.61
C VAL A 104 0.22 -13.86 -25.89
N ASN A 105 -0.55 -12.77 -25.99
CA ASN A 105 -1.28 -12.35 -27.20
C ASN A 105 -0.43 -11.43 -28.07
#